data_AF-A0A3P8PTJ9-F1
#
_entry.id   AF-A0A3P8PTJ9-F1
#
_cell.length_a   1.000
_cell.length_b   1.000
_cell.length_c   1.000
_cell.angle_alpha   90.00
_cell.angle_beta   90.00
_cell.angle_gamma   90.00
#
_symmetry.space_group_name_H-M   'P 1'
#
loop_
_entity.id
_entity.type
_entity.pdbx_description
1 polymer ?
#
loop_
_entity_poly.entity_id
_entity_poly.type
_entity_poly.pdbx_seq_one_letter_code
_entity_poly.pdbx_strand_id
1 'polypeptide(L)'
;MFSFLYQQINFVKAQQDDIIANFDEEYLDLEREIKYLTSASDNLVNIPEEVLNSDCPYPELKDSLIEAFHSLSERYQSRLQSLQEQLQRTDRFCGWCEHDHEHFTFTVSRYTHDIPNHRALCMDMLLRFFPGKSRQELLEHEYVWDLQRFTQAQLRAVPQQWQRDHEELLARAQVTLQEAKHAHQEELELHRDRQNQQDVYLHLREKVSLQQWRAQQEEVAKLEAAIAARQQEEEEARLKREREKDAAIRLQQKETVRQFYLKQQKRREVLEQRDQERLANLRSVMEEQAKRDKERVQFRADMLQQRRLDREARELERQREEEERQNRLEVGVVAEADPERMMADTEAWKCRHLNVNEFELQKPLYSINTYTDTQIVSDPRVRVEQALREVGLHQSQYAREVLSVIEPPKPPRRDTRSILKF
;
A
#
# COMPACT_ATOMS: atom_id res chain seq x y z
N MET A 1 3.82 91.23 105.17
CA MET A 1 4.90 90.29 105.53
C MET A 1 4.51 88.84 105.19
N PHE A 2 3.34 88.33 105.63
CA PHE A 2 2.88 86.96 105.30
C PHE A 2 2.70 86.67 103.80
N SER A 3 2.20 87.62 103.00
CA SER A 3 2.00 87.42 101.55
C SER A 3 3.31 87.20 100.79
N PHE A 4 4.40 87.87 101.20
CA PHE A 4 5.71 87.75 100.54
C PHE A 4 6.35 86.40 100.84
N LEU A 5 6.23 85.94 102.09
CA LEU A 5 6.70 84.63 102.52
C LEU A 5 5.98 83.50 101.78
N TYR A 6 4.66 83.63 101.57
CA TYR A 6 3.85 82.64 100.85
C TYR A 6 4.23 82.57 99.37
N GLN A 7 4.51 83.71 98.74
CA GLN A 7 4.94 83.79 97.35
C GLN A 7 6.33 83.16 97.16
N GLN A 8 7.23 83.36 98.14
CA GLN A 8 8.57 82.78 98.12
C GLN A 8 8.55 81.27 98.38
N ILE A 9 7.66 80.78 99.25
CA ILE A 9 7.42 79.33 99.45
C ILE A 9 6.87 78.69 98.17
N ASN A 10 5.92 79.33 97.48
CA ASN A 10 5.37 78.78 96.25
C ASN A 10 6.39 78.78 95.10
N PHE A 11 7.28 79.79 95.04
CA PHE A 11 8.36 79.81 94.06
C PHE A 11 9.37 78.68 94.29
N VAL A 12 9.77 78.45 95.55
CA VAL A 12 10.69 77.35 95.90
C VAL A 12 10.05 76.00 95.63
N LYS A 13 8.74 75.84 95.89
CA LYS A 13 8.00 74.61 95.54
C LYS A 13 7.96 74.38 94.03
N ALA A 14 7.67 75.40 93.24
CA ALA A 14 7.68 75.28 91.78
C ALA A 14 9.06 74.88 91.24
N GLN A 15 10.13 75.48 91.77
CA GLN A 15 11.50 75.07 91.41
C GLN A 15 11.81 73.64 91.85
N GLN A 16 11.29 73.20 93.00
CA GLN A 16 11.47 71.84 93.48
C GLN A 16 10.71 70.83 92.60
N ASP A 17 9.49 71.16 92.19
CA ASP A 17 8.68 70.33 91.29
C ASP A 17 9.33 70.22 89.89
N ASP A 18 9.89 71.31 89.36
CA ASP A 18 10.65 71.31 88.09
C ASP A 18 11.91 70.45 88.19
N ILE A 19 12.63 70.52 89.31
CA ILE A 19 13.82 69.69 89.56
C ILE A 19 13.45 68.22 89.66
N ILE A 20 12.35 67.88 90.35
CA ILE A 20 11.86 66.50 90.48
C ILE A 20 11.46 65.95 89.10
N ALA A 21 10.76 66.74 88.28
CA ALA A 21 10.37 66.34 86.93
C ALA A 21 11.59 66.03 86.04
N ASN A 22 12.63 66.86 86.10
CA ASN A 22 13.88 66.61 85.38
C ASN A 22 14.58 65.33 85.86
N PHE A 23 14.62 65.08 87.17
CA PHE A 23 15.18 63.84 87.70
C PHE A 23 14.37 62.60 87.29
N ASP A 24 13.05 62.70 87.23
CA ASP A 24 12.19 61.60 86.77
C ASP A 24 12.41 61.29 85.28
N GLU A 25 12.61 62.31 84.44
CA GLU A 25 12.98 62.13 83.02
C GLU A 25 14.36 61.48 82.86
N GLU A 26 15.38 61.96 83.59
CA GLU A 26 16.72 61.37 83.59
C GLU A 26 16.69 59.91 84.10
N TYR A 27 15.89 59.63 85.13
CA TYR A 27 15.72 58.28 85.66
C TYR A 27 15.09 57.34 84.63
N LEU A 28 14.05 57.78 83.92
CA LEU A 28 13.42 57.00 82.86
C LEU A 28 14.34 56.75 81.67
N ASP A 29 15.16 57.74 81.29
CA ASP A 29 16.14 57.58 80.22
C ASP A 29 17.26 56.61 80.62
N LEU A 30 17.74 56.68 81.87
CA LEU A 30 18.70 55.71 82.42
C LEU A 30 18.12 54.30 82.54
N GLU A 31 16.86 54.16 82.97
CA GLU A 31 16.17 52.85 82.99
C GLU A 31 16.06 52.27 81.58
N ARG A 32 15.73 53.10 80.57
CA ARG A 32 15.71 52.66 79.16
C ARG A 32 17.10 52.27 78.68
N GLU A 33 18.15 53.00 79.03
CA GLU A 33 19.54 52.69 78.68
C GLU A 33 20.01 51.38 79.34
N ILE A 34 19.71 51.17 80.63
CA ILE A 34 20.02 49.94 81.37
C ILE A 34 19.29 48.74 80.77
N LYS A 35 17.99 48.89 80.49
CA LYS A 35 17.17 47.83 79.89
C LYS A 35 17.65 47.47 78.48
N TYR A 36 18.09 48.46 77.70
CA TYR A 36 18.70 48.23 76.39
C TYR A 36 20.05 47.50 76.51
N LEU A 37 20.90 47.87 77.47
CA LEU A 37 22.19 47.20 77.71
C LEU A 37 22.03 45.74 78.17
N THR A 38 21.04 45.45 79.02
CA THR A 38 20.75 44.06 79.44
C THR A 38 20.16 43.23 78.31
N SER A 39 19.24 43.80 77.54
CA SER A 39 18.63 43.13 76.38
C SER A 39 19.64 42.92 75.25
N ALA A 40 20.58 43.84 75.04
CA ALA A 40 21.56 43.76 73.97
C ALA A 40 22.55 42.62 74.21
N SER A 41 22.98 42.41 75.47
CA SER A 41 23.88 41.31 75.86
C SER A 41 23.34 39.93 75.47
N ASP A 42 22.04 39.69 75.65
CA ASP A 42 21.41 38.40 75.35
C ASP A 42 21.07 38.24 73.86
N ASN A 43 20.93 39.33 73.11
CA ASN A 43 20.53 39.31 71.69
C ASN A 43 21.69 39.27 70.69
N LEU A 44 22.95 39.39 71.13
CA LEU A 44 24.12 39.40 70.22
C LEU A 44 24.29 38.12 69.37
N VAL A 45 23.59 37.02 69.68
CA VAL A 45 23.75 35.71 69.02
C VAL A 45 22.64 35.42 67.99
N ASN A 46 21.63 36.28 67.84
CA ASN A 46 20.46 35.90 67.05
C ASN A 46 20.70 36.00 65.54
N ILE A 47 20.62 34.85 64.87
CA ILE A 47 20.52 34.76 63.41
C ILE A 47 19.09 35.15 63.02
N PRO A 48 18.90 36.05 62.05
CA PRO A 48 17.56 36.42 61.60
C PRO A 48 16.76 35.21 61.10
N GLU A 49 15.52 35.07 61.56
CA GLU A 49 14.60 34.02 61.11
C GLU A 49 14.36 34.10 59.60
N GLU A 50 14.43 35.30 59.03
CA GLU A 50 14.28 35.57 57.59
C GLU A 50 15.34 34.85 56.75
N VAL A 51 16.55 34.69 57.29
CA VAL A 51 17.65 34.00 56.61
C VAL A 51 17.55 32.49 56.84
N LEU A 52 17.23 32.07 58.07
CA LEU A 52 17.06 30.66 58.44
C LEU A 52 15.89 29.98 57.71
N ASN A 53 14.76 30.66 57.59
CA ASN A 53 13.56 30.16 56.94
C ASN A 53 13.51 30.48 55.44
N SER A 54 14.59 31.01 54.87
CA SER A 54 14.64 31.30 53.44
C SER A 54 14.67 30.01 52.60
N ASP A 55 13.76 29.93 51.63
CA ASP A 55 13.72 28.93 50.55
C ASP A 55 14.77 29.24 49.46
N CYS A 56 16.04 29.35 49.84
CA CYS A 56 17.12 29.59 48.87
C CYS A 56 17.39 28.32 48.04
N PRO A 57 17.46 28.39 46.70
CA PRO A 57 17.80 27.24 45.86
C PRO A 57 19.28 26.81 45.98
N TYR A 58 20.15 27.70 46.47
CA TYR A 58 21.58 27.42 46.65
C TYR A 58 21.91 27.29 48.16
N PRO A 59 22.18 26.07 48.66
CA PRO A 59 22.45 25.85 50.08
C PRO A 59 23.78 26.46 50.53
N GLU A 60 24.82 26.41 49.69
CA GLU A 60 26.14 26.99 49.98
C GLU A 60 26.08 28.50 50.25
N LEU A 61 25.22 29.21 49.52
CA LEU A 61 24.97 30.64 49.76
C LEU A 61 24.33 30.87 51.12
N LYS A 62 23.35 30.04 51.49
CA LYS A 62 22.66 30.14 52.79
C LYS A 62 23.63 29.90 53.94
N ASP A 63 24.48 28.88 53.84
CA ASP A 63 25.49 28.56 54.85
C ASP A 63 26.50 29.70 54.99
N SER A 64 26.95 30.30 53.87
CA SER A 64 27.87 31.45 53.91
C SER A 64 27.27 32.69 54.59
N LEU A 65 25.95 32.91 54.44
CA LEU A 65 25.25 34.00 55.13
C LEU A 65 25.15 33.73 56.63
N ILE A 66 24.83 32.49 57.02
CA ILE A 66 24.79 32.06 58.42
C ILE A 66 26.17 32.25 59.08
N GLU A 67 27.24 31.81 58.41
CA GLU A 67 28.62 32.02 58.86
C GLU A 67 28.96 33.51 58.98
N ALA A 68 28.50 34.34 58.05
CA ALA A 68 28.71 35.79 58.12
C ALA A 68 28.07 36.40 59.38
N PHE A 69 26.83 36.00 59.72
CA PHE A 69 26.17 36.44 60.97
C PHE A 69 26.92 35.96 62.21
N HIS A 70 27.34 34.69 62.25
CA HIS A 70 28.17 34.16 63.35
C HIS A 70 29.47 34.94 63.50
N SER A 71 30.18 35.21 62.40
CA SER A 71 31.43 35.97 62.43
C SER A 71 31.25 37.40 62.92
N LEU A 72 30.12 38.04 62.61
CA LEU A 72 29.76 39.38 63.08
C LEU A 72 29.55 39.35 64.60
N SER A 73 28.72 38.43 65.08
CA SER A 73 28.44 38.22 66.49
C SER A 73 29.72 37.95 67.29
N GLU A 74 30.58 37.03 66.83
CA GLU A 74 31.84 36.69 67.49
C GLU A 74 32.80 37.88 67.59
N ARG A 75 32.92 38.69 66.52
CA ARG A 75 33.75 39.91 66.51
C ARG A 75 33.29 40.91 67.56
N TYR A 76 31.99 41.15 67.64
CA TYR A 76 31.42 42.10 68.58
C TYR A 76 31.44 41.59 70.02
N GLN A 77 31.22 40.30 70.25
CA GLN A 77 31.39 39.66 71.55
C GLN A 77 32.84 39.75 72.05
N SER A 78 33.81 39.43 71.19
CA SER A 78 35.24 39.54 71.53
C SER A 78 35.62 40.98 71.86
N ARG A 79 35.10 41.95 71.11
CA ARG A 79 35.29 43.39 71.38
C ARG A 79 34.66 43.80 72.72
N LEU A 80 33.45 43.35 73.04
CA LEU A 80 32.82 43.62 74.33
C LEU A 80 33.62 43.01 75.48
N GLN A 81 34.03 41.75 75.37
CA GLN A 81 34.84 41.06 76.39
C GLN A 81 36.16 41.78 76.62
N SER A 82 36.89 42.15 75.56
CA SER A 82 38.16 42.90 75.71
C SER A 82 37.98 44.26 76.39
N LEU A 83 36.91 45.00 76.09
CA LEU A 83 36.60 46.27 76.75
C LEU A 83 36.18 46.07 78.21
N GLN A 84 35.43 45.01 78.51
CA GLN A 84 35.06 44.63 79.89
C GLN A 84 36.28 44.23 80.70
N GLU A 85 37.20 43.44 80.13
CA GLU A 85 38.46 43.08 80.77
C GLU A 85 39.34 44.32 81.02
N GLN A 86 39.40 45.25 80.06
CA GLN A 86 40.10 46.54 80.24
C GLN A 86 39.49 47.34 81.40
N LEU A 87 38.17 47.37 81.51
CA LEU A 87 37.49 48.04 82.61
C LEU A 87 37.74 47.35 83.95
N GLN A 88 37.70 46.02 84.01
CA GLN A 88 37.96 45.24 85.23
C GLN A 88 39.41 45.39 85.74
N ARG A 89 40.38 45.59 84.85
CA ARG A 89 41.78 45.85 85.23
C ARG A 89 41.98 47.18 85.94
N THR A 90 41.05 48.12 85.74
CA THR A 90 41.11 49.45 86.33
C THR A 90 40.06 49.56 87.43
N ASP A 91 40.47 49.85 88.67
CA ASP A 91 39.53 50.01 89.79
C ASP A 91 38.53 51.14 89.53
N ARG A 92 37.32 51.06 90.09
CA ARG A 92 36.22 52.02 89.89
C ARG A 92 36.62 53.47 90.18
N PHE A 93 37.63 53.66 91.02
CA PHE A 93 38.18 54.95 91.44
C PHE A 93 39.62 55.19 90.94
N CYS A 94 40.07 54.50 89.89
CA CYS A 94 41.42 54.61 89.33
C CYS A 94 42.56 54.36 90.35
N GLY A 95 42.31 53.54 91.38
CA GLY A 95 43.27 53.28 92.46
C GLY A 95 43.37 54.39 93.51
N TRP A 96 42.50 55.40 93.45
CA TRP A 96 42.34 56.43 94.47
C TRP A 96 41.23 56.07 95.45
N CYS A 97 41.17 56.72 96.61
CA CYS A 97 40.04 56.55 97.50
C CYS A 97 38.80 57.24 96.90
N GLU A 98 37.61 56.72 97.21
CA GLU A 98 36.32 57.25 96.72
C GLU A 98 36.21 58.76 96.94
N HIS A 99 36.52 59.23 98.15
CA HIS A 99 36.44 60.65 98.49
C HIS A 99 37.39 61.53 97.67
N ASP A 100 38.64 61.10 97.46
CA ASP A 100 39.62 61.86 96.68
C ASP A 100 39.27 61.85 95.18
N HIS A 101 38.78 60.73 94.67
CA HIS A 101 38.31 60.59 93.30
C HIS A 101 37.07 61.47 93.02
N GLU A 102 36.11 61.51 93.95
CA GLU A 102 34.95 62.40 93.88
C GLU A 102 35.35 63.88 93.93
N HIS A 103 36.29 64.25 94.81
CA HIS A 103 36.79 65.61 94.87
C HIS A 103 37.56 66.02 93.60
N PHE A 104 38.31 65.08 93.03
CA PHE A 104 39.00 65.27 91.75
C PHE A 104 37.98 65.48 90.62
N THR A 105 37.03 64.57 90.44
CA THR A 105 36.03 64.63 89.37
C THR A 105 35.12 65.86 89.50
N PHE A 106 34.69 66.21 90.71
CA PHE A 106 33.92 67.43 90.99
C PHE A 106 34.72 68.72 90.73
N THR A 107 36.04 68.68 90.92
CA THR A 107 36.89 69.84 90.59
C THR A 107 37.04 69.95 89.08
N VAL A 108 37.33 68.86 88.38
CA VAL A 108 37.47 68.84 86.91
C VAL A 108 36.17 69.24 86.22
N SER A 109 35.01 68.78 86.68
CA SER A 109 33.71 69.08 86.06
C SER A 109 33.32 70.57 86.14
N ARG A 110 33.83 71.31 87.13
CA ARG A 110 33.59 72.76 87.28
C ARG A 110 34.40 73.62 86.31
N TYR A 111 35.47 73.07 85.72
CA TYR A 111 36.32 73.79 84.77
C TYR A 111 36.05 73.33 83.33
N THR A 112 34.93 73.78 82.77
CA THR A 112 34.54 73.50 81.38
C THR A 112 35.36 74.32 80.37
N HIS A 113 35.26 73.95 79.09
CA HIS A 113 35.99 74.60 78.00
C HIS A 113 35.59 76.07 77.75
N ASP A 114 34.52 76.55 78.40
CA ASP A 114 34.04 77.93 78.32
C ASP A 114 34.97 78.92 79.04
N ILE A 115 35.84 78.43 79.93
CA ILE A 115 36.77 79.25 80.70
C ILE A 115 38.13 79.31 79.96
N PRO A 116 38.65 80.51 79.64
CA PRO A 116 39.99 80.64 79.07
C PRO A 116 41.03 80.12 80.07
N ASN A 117 42.01 79.34 79.58
CA ASN A 117 43.01 78.64 80.41
C ASN A 117 42.42 77.66 81.44
N HIS A 118 41.23 77.09 81.21
CA HIS A 118 40.57 76.14 82.12
C HIS A 118 41.50 75.02 82.62
N ARG A 119 42.34 74.45 81.75
CA ARG A 119 43.25 73.36 82.12
C ARG A 119 44.32 73.79 83.12
N ALA A 120 44.89 74.98 82.95
CA ALA A 120 45.90 75.50 83.88
C ALA A 120 45.25 75.84 85.24
N LEU A 121 44.08 76.47 85.23
CA LEU A 121 43.31 76.81 86.43
C LEU A 121 42.83 75.57 87.20
N CYS A 122 42.38 74.55 86.47
CA CYS A 122 41.98 73.27 87.03
C CYS A 122 43.15 72.59 87.74
N MET A 123 44.31 72.49 87.09
CA MET A 123 45.51 71.91 87.69
C MET A 123 46.01 72.68 88.92
N ASP A 124 45.97 74.02 88.88
CA ASP A 124 46.32 74.85 90.03
C ASP A 124 45.37 74.62 91.21
N MET A 125 44.08 74.44 90.96
CA MET A 125 43.12 74.12 92.01
C MET A 125 43.26 72.70 92.54
N LEU A 126 43.50 71.72 91.67
CA LEU A 126 43.76 70.33 92.09
C LEU A 126 44.99 70.26 93.00
N LEU A 127 46.06 70.99 92.70
CA LEU A 127 47.25 71.06 93.56
C LEU A 127 46.98 71.70 94.93
N ARG A 128 45.99 72.59 95.04
CA ARG A 128 45.57 73.18 96.33
C ARG A 128 44.70 72.24 97.15
N PHE A 129 43.83 71.47 96.51
CA PHE A 129 42.97 70.50 97.17
C PHE A 129 43.72 69.22 97.59
N PHE A 130 44.80 68.86 96.88
CA PHE A 130 45.63 67.69 97.16
C PHE A 130 47.08 68.07 97.51
N PRO A 131 47.34 68.66 98.70
CA PRO A 131 48.67 69.13 99.07
C PRO A 131 49.73 68.02 99.21
N GLY A 132 49.31 66.75 99.29
CA GLY A 132 50.19 65.58 99.37
C GLY A 132 50.46 64.86 98.05
N LYS A 133 49.92 65.36 96.92
CA LYS A 133 50.03 64.72 95.60
C LYS A 133 50.88 65.54 94.65
N SER A 134 51.70 64.88 93.84
CA SER A 134 52.49 65.57 92.83
C SER A 134 51.64 65.94 91.61
N ARG A 135 52.07 66.96 90.84
CA ARG A 135 51.44 67.30 89.57
C ARG A 135 51.41 66.11 88.59
N GLN A 136 52.43 65.25 88.64
CA GLN A 136 52.52 64.05 87.80
C GLN A 136 51.46 63.03 88.19
N GLU A 137 51.28 62.75 89.48
CA GLU A 137 50.23 61.84 89.98
C GLU A 137 48.82 62.30 89.60
N LEU A 138 48.56 63.61 89.59
CA LEU A 138 47.28 64.17 89.14
C LEU A 138 47.05 63.98 87.64
N LEU A 139 48.08 64.15 86.82
CA LEU A 139 47.99 63.92 85.36
C LEU A 139 47.87 62.42 85.03
N GLU A 140 48.54 61.56 85.78
CA GLU A 140 48.41 60.10 85.66
C GLU A 140 46.99 59.65 86.01
N HIS A 141 46.41 60.20 87.08
CA HIS A 141 45.02 59.95 87.44
C HIS A 141 44.04 60.49 86.39
N GLU A 142 44.25 61.71 85.88
CA GLU A 142 43.46 62.30 84.78
C GLU A 142 43.48 61.37 83.55
N TYR A 143 44.65 60.88 83.18
CA TYR A 143 44.82 59.97 82.05
C TYR A 143 44.10 58.62 82.23
N VAL A 144 44.23 57.99 83.40
CA VAL A 144 43.54 56.72 83.69
C VAL A 144 42.03 56.92 83.75
N TRP A 145 41.56 58.03 84.32
CA TRP A 145 40.15 58.38 84.36
C TRP A 145 39.57 58.66 82.96
N ASP A 146 40.27 59.42 82.13
CA ASP A 146 39.89 59.65 80.74
C ASP A 146 39.83 58.35 79.94
N LEU A 147 40.80 57.45 80.16
CA LEU A 147 40.83 56.12 79.53
C LEU A 147 39.64 55.25 79.99
N GLN A 148 39.30 55.28 81.27
CA GLN A 148 38.11 54.60 81.79
C GLN A 148 36.82 55.16 81.20
N ARG A 149 36.66 56.49 81.17
CA ARG A 149 35.49 57.15 80.61
C ARG A 149 35.34 56.83 79.12
N PHE A 150 36.46 56.82 78.39
CA PHE A 150 36.48 56.41 76.99
C PHE A 150 36.08 54.94 76.82
N THR A 151 36.63 54.04 77.62
CA THR A 151 36.29 52.60 77.60
C THR A 151 34.80 52.39 77.92
N GLN A 152 34.25 53.11 78.90
CA GLN A 152 32.82 53.07 79.22
C GLN A 152 31.94 53.62 78.09
N ALA A 153 32.33 54.73 77.45
CA ALA A 153 31.64 55.27 76.30
C ALA A 153 31.66 54.28 75.11
N GLN A 154 32.78 53.59 74.89
CA GLN A 154 32.90 52.52 73.89
C GLN A 154 31.97 51.35 74.23
N LEU A 155 31.93 50.89 75.49
CA LEU A 155 31.02 49.83 75.91
C LEU A 155 29.55 50.16 75.64
N ARG A 156 29.14 51.42 75.80
CA ARG A 156 27.79 51.88 75.46
C ARG A 156 27.55 51.96 73.95
N ALA A 157 28.57 52.31 73.18
CA ALA A 157 28.47 52.46 71.73
C ALA A 157 28.49 51.12 70.97
N VAL A 158 29.18 50.10 71.48
CA VAL A 158 29.37 48.81 70.79
C VAL A 158 28.05 48.09 70.47
N PRO A 159 27.06 48.00 71.37
CA PRO A 159 25.75 47.42 71.05
C PRO A 159 25.03 48.14 69.90
N GLN A 160 25.10 49.48 69.87
CA GLN A 160 24.50 50.28 68.81
C GLN A 160 25.20 50.07 67.46
N GLN A 161 26.53 49.89 67.48
CA GLN A 161 27.31 49.56 66.29
C GLN A 161 26.95 48.16 65.77
N TRP A 162 26.87 47.18 66.66
CA TRP A 162 26.44 45.82 66.32
C TRP A 162 25.05 45.81 65.69
N GLN A 163 24.08 46.52 66.27
CA GLN A 163 22.72 46.60 65.73
C GLN A 163 22.68 47.16 64.30
N ARG A 164 23.43 48.23 64.04
CA ARG A 164 23.52 48.84 62.70
C ARG A 164 24.14 47.89 61.68
N ASP A 165 25.26 47.27 62.04
CA ASP A 165 25.95 46.34 61.15
C ASP A 165 25.13 45.07 60.90
N HIS A 166 24.36 44.61 61.91
CA HIS A 166 23.44 43.49 61.81
C HIS A 166 22.29 43.80 60.86
N GLU A 167 21.66 44.98 60.98
CA GLU A 167 20.63 45.45 60.07
C GLU A 167 21.16 45.62 58.63
N GLU A 168 22.37 46.14 58.47
CA GLU A 168 23.03 46.28 57.16
C GLU A 168 23.32 44.91 56.53
N LEU A 169 23.82 43.96 57.32
CA LEU A 169 24.07 42.60 56.87
C LEU A 169 22.76 41.88 56.49
N LEU A 170 21.70 42.07 57.27
CA LEU A 170 20.37 41.54 57.01
C LEU A 170 19.80 42.10 55.71
N ALA A 171 19.87 43.41 55.50
CA ALA A 171 19.41 44.05 54.26
C ALA A 171 20.17 43.50 53.04
N ARG A 172 21.50 43.34 53.16
CA ARG A 172 22.33 42.74 52.10
C ARG A 172 21.96 41.28 51.85
N ALA A 173 21.81 40.48 52.91
CA ALA A 173 21.43 39.08 52.82
C ALA A 173 20.07 38.89 52.15
N GLN A 174 19.09 39.76 52.45
CA GLN A 174 17.78 39.71 51.79
C GLN A 174 17.88 39.97 50.28
N VAL A 175 18.66 40.98 49.88
CA VAL A 175 18.89 41.29 48.46
C VAL A 175 19.58 40.12 47.75
N THR A 176 20.67 39.58 48.32
CA THR A 176 21.39 38.46 47.69
C THR A 176 20.53 37.19 47.59
N LEU A 177 19.69 36.91 48.60
CA LEU A 177 18.74 35.79 48.54
C LEU A 177 17.65 36.01 47.48
N GLN A 178 17.17 37.25 47.30
CA GLN A 178 16.21 37.57 46.24
C GLN A 178 16.84 37.45 44.85
N GLU A 179 18.05 37.97 44.66
CA GLU A 179 18.82 37.84 43.42
C GLU A 179 19.08 36.37 43.08
N ALA A 180 19.46 35.56 44.07
CA ALA A 180 19.66 34.12 43.91
C ALA A 180 18.38 33.39 43.49
N LYS A 181 17.23 33.73 44.09
CA LYS A 181 15.93 33.17 43.71
C LYS A 181 15.56 33.56 42.27
N HIS A 182 15.79 34.81 41.90
CA HIS A 182 15.51 35.31 40.55
C HIS A 182 16.40 34.61 39.51
N ALA A 183 17.70 34.55 39.75
CA ALA A 183 18.66 33.87 38.87
C ALA A 183 18.28 32.39 38.66
N HIS A 184 17.88 31.70 39.73
CA HIS A 184 17.42 30.31 39.61
C HIS A 184 16.13 30.17 38.79
N GLN A 185 15.17 31.09 38.94
CA GLN A 185 13.95 31.10 38.12
C GLN A 185 14.27 31.32 36.64
N GLU A 186 15.15 32.26 36.32
CA GLU A 186 15.62 32.50 34.95
C GLU A 186 16.32 31.26 34.38
N GLU A 187 17.15 30.58 35.17
CA GLU A 187 17.78 29.31 34.76
C GLU A 187 16.75 28.22 34.42
N LEU A 188 15.70 28.10 35.24
CA LEU A 188 14.61 27.16 35.00
C LEU A 188 13.81 27.51 33.74
N GLU A 189 13.54 28.79 33.50
CA GLU A 189 12.88 29.26 32.28
C GLU A 189 13.73 28.98 31.04
N LEU A 190 15.02 29.31 31.07
CA LEU A 190 15.95 28.99 29.99
C LEU A 190 16.04 27.48 29.74
N HIS A 191 16.00 26.67 30.79
CA HIS A 191 15.98 25.22 30.65
C HIS A 191 14.69 24.73 29.97
N ARG A 192 13.52 25.24 30.38
CA ARG A 192 12.22 24.94 29.74
C ARG A 192 12.21 25.38 28.29
N ASP A 193 12.74 26.56 27.98
CA ASP A 193 12.82 27.06 26.61
C ASP A 193 13.71 26.20 25.73
N ARG A 194 14.87 25.74 26.24
CA ARG A 194 15.72 24.78 25.51
C ARG A 194 14.99 23.46 25.24
N GLN A 195 14.23 22.95 26.22
CA GLN A 195 13.41 21.75 26.03
C GLN A 195 12.34 21.97 24.95
N ASN A 196 11.60 23.07 25.03
CA ASN A 196 10.59 23.44 24.03
C ASN A 196 11.20 23.57 22.62
N GLN A 197 12.38 24.17 22.49
CA GLN A 197 13.09 24.29 21.22
C GLN A 197 13.50 22.92 20.66
N GLN A 198 13.95 22.00 21.51
CA GLN A 198 14.26 20.63 21.10
C GLN A 198 13.02 19.90 20.59
N ASP A 199 11.89 20.01 21.29
CA ASP A 199 10.63 19.40 20.88
C ASP A 199 10.13 19.96 19.54
N VAL A 200 10.20 21.28 19.36
CA VAL A 200 9.87 21.94 18.09
C VAL A 200 10.77 21.45 16.96
N TYR A 201 12.08 21.31 17.20
CA TYR A 201 13.02 20.79 16.21
C TYR A 201 12.70 19.34 15.81
N LEU A 202 12.43 18.47 16.78
CA LEU A 202 12.07 17.08 16.53
C LEU A 202 10.79 16.98 15.69
N HIS A 203 9.75 17.72 16.09
CA HIS A 203 8.49 17.75 15.37
C HIS A 203 8.61 18.33 13.95
N LEU A 204 9.43 19.36 13.75
CA LEU A 204 9.73 19.89 12.42
C LEU A 204 10.48 18.87 11.57
N ARG A 205 11.46 18.16 12.15
CA ARG A 205 12.20 17.10 11.46
C ARG A 205 11.29 15.96 11.03
N GLU A 206 10.36 15.55 11.89
CA GLU A 206 9.33 14.55 11.57
C GLU A 206 8.40 15.02 10.44
N LYS A 207 7.95 16.28 10.47
CA LYS A 207 7.14 16.84 9.39
C LYS A 207 7.87 16.84 8.06
N VAL A 208 9.15 17.25 8.05
CA VAL A 208 9.98 17.29 6.84
C VAL A 208 10.23 15.87 6.32
N SER A 209 10.57 14.92 7.20
CA SER A 209 10.78 13.53 6.79
C SER A 209 9.51 12.89 6.23
N LEU A 210 8.36 13.19 6.82
CA LEU A 210 7.07 12.71 6.34
C LEU A 210 6.70 13.31 4.97
N GLN A 211 6.99 14.60 4.74
CA GLN A 211 6.83 15.22 3.42
C GLN A 211 7.76 14.58 2.37
N GLN A 212 9.02 14.34 2.71
CA GLN A 212 9.97 13.66 1.83
C GLN A 212 9.50 12.23 1.50
N TRP A 213 9.01 11.49 2.49
CA TRP A 213 8.47 10.14 2.30
C TRP A 213 7.24 10.17 1.37
N ARG A 214 6.31 11.12 1.54
CA ARG A 214 5.16 11.29 0.64
C ARG A 214 5.60 11.58 -0.80
N ALA A 215 6.55 12.48 -0.99
CA ALA A 215 7.09 12.77 -2.32
C ALA A 215 7.73 11.52 -2.96
N GLN A 216 8.50 10.74 -2.19
CA GLN A 216 9.06 9.48 -2.66
C GLN A 216 7.96 8.46 -3.04
N GLN A 217 6.89 8.35 -2.25
CA GLN A 217 5.76 7.47 -2.57
C GLN A 217 5.05 7.91 -3.85
N GLU A 218 4.86 9.20 -4.06
CA GLU A 218 4.27 9.74 -5.29
C GLU A 218 5.14 9.45 -6.52
N GLU A 219 6.46 9.60 -6.40
CA GLU A 219 7.39 9.25 -7.48
C GLU A 219 7.37 7.74 -7.80
N VAL A 220 7.34 6.88 -6.78
CA VAL A 220 7.17 5.43 -6.97
C VAL A 220 5.87 5.12 -7.70
N ALA A 221 4.75 5.71 -7.26
CA ALA A 221 3.44 5.50 -7.90
C ALA A 221 3.41 5.96 -9.37
N LYS A 222 4.07 7.08 -9.70
CA LYS A 222 4.21 7.54 -11.10
C LYS A 222 4.99 6.54 -11.94
N LEU A 223 6.08 6.00 -11.41
CA LEU A 223 6.90 5.01 -12.11
C LEU A 223 6.15 3.70 -12.32
N GLU A 224 5.45 3.20 -11.29
CA GLU A 224 4.60 2.01 -11.39
C GLU A 224 3.49 2.17 -12.42
N ALA A 225 2.81 3.32 -12.42
CA ALA A 225 1.79 3.64 -13.43
C ALA A 225 2.39 3.69 -14.85
N ALA A 226 3.59 4.26 -15.02
CA ALA A 226 4.27 4.28 -16.32
C ALA A 226 4.68 2.89 -16.80
N ILE A 227 5.14 2.01 -15.89
CA ILE A 227 5.46 0.62 -16.21
C ILE A 227 4.18 -0.14 -16.60
N ALA A 228 3.10 0.01 -15.83
CA ALA A 228 1.82 -0.62 -16.10
C ALA A 228 1.24 -0.17 -17.46
N ALA A 229 1.31 1.13 -17.78
CA ALA A 229 0.89 1.66 -19.07
C ALA A 229 1.68 1.04 -20.23
N ARG A 230 3.02 0.95 -20.11
CA ARG A 230 3.85 0.29 -21.13
C ARG A 230 3.48 -1.18 -21.32
N GLN A 231 3.26 -1.91 -20.22
CA GLN A 231 2.84 -3.31 -20.29
C GLN A 231 1.47 -3.46 -20.96
N GLN A 232 0.51 -2.58 -20.64
CA GLN A 232 -0.80 -2.58 -21.28
C GLN A 232 -0.70 -2.29 -22.79
N GLU A 233 0.09 -1.29 -23.19
CA GLU A 233 0.33 -1.00 -24.61
C GLU A 233 0.98 -2.19 -25.34
N GLU A 234 1.94 -2.85 -24.72
CA GLU A 234 2.57 -4.06 -25.27
C GLU A 234 1.58 -5.21 -25.45
N GLU A 235 0.74 -5.47 -24.44
CA GLU A 235 -0.31 -6.50 -24.50
C GLU A 235 -1.39 -6.15 -25.54
N GLU A 236 -1.84 -4.89 -25.61
CA GLU A 236 -2.74 -4.45 -26.66
C GLU A 236 -2.14 -4.57 -28.05
N ALA A 237 -0.86 -4.24 -28.22
CA ALA A 237 -0.15 -4.40 -29.48
C ALA A 237 -0.01 -5.89 -29.86
N ARG A 238 0.25 -6.78 -28.89
CA ARG A 238 0.24 -8.23 -29.10
C ARG A 238 -1.12 -8.71 -29.56
N LEU A 239 -2.19 -8.35 -28.85
CA LEU A 239 -3.56 -8.71 -29.21
C LEU A 239 -3.96 -8.16 -30.59
N LYS A 240 -3.55 -6.94 -30.95
CA LYS A 240 -3.77 -6.39 -32.30
C LYS A 240 -3.06 -7.22 -33.37
N ARG A 241 -1.78 -7.55 -33.16
CA ARG A 241 -1.01 -8.41 -34.08
C ARG A 241 -1.62 -9.80 -34.22
N GLU A 242 -2.11 -10.40 -33.14
CA GLU A 242 -2.80 -11.69 -33.19
C GLU A 242 -4.10 -11.59 -33.98
N ARG A 243 -4.92 -10.56 -33.75
CA ARG A 243 -6.15 -10.31 -34.53
C ARG A 243 -5.86 -10.10 -36.02
N GLU A 244 -4.80 -9.39 -36.36
CA GLU A 244 -4.36 -9.18 -37.74
C GLU A 244 -3.92 -10.50 -38.41
N LYS A 245 -3.15 -11.34 -37.70
CA LYS A 245 -2.75 -12.67 -38.18
C LYS A 245 -3.98 -13.57 -38.41
N ASP A 246 -4.90 -13.61 -37.45
CA ASP A 246 -6.14 -14.38 -37.56
C ASP A 246 -6.98 -13.89 -38.74
N ALA A 247 -7.09 -12.58 -38.94
CA ALA A 247 -7.79 -12.00 -40.09
C ALA A 247 -7.12 -12.38 -41.42
N ALA A 248 -5.79 -12.37 -41.49
CA ALA A 248 -5.04 -12.78 -42.68
C ALA A 248 -5.26 -14.26 -43.01
N ILE A 249 -5.24 -15.14 -42.00
CA ILE A 249 -5.53 -16.57 -42.17
C ILE A 249 -6.95 -16.76 -42.69
N ARG A 250 -7.94 -16.06 -42.10
CA ARG A 250 -9.34 -16.11 -42.56
C ARG A 250 -9.50 -15.64 -43.99
N LEU A 251 -8.76 -14.60 -44.42
CA LEU A 251 -8.76 -14.14 -45.81
C LEU A 251 -8.21 -15.20 -46.76
N GLN A 252 -7.06 -15.80 -46.43
CA GLN A 252 -6.48 -16.88 -47.23
C GLN A 252 -7.44 -18.08 -47.34
N GLN A 253 -8.05 -18.49 -46.24
CA GLN A 253 -9.07 -19.55 -46.23
C GLN A 253 -10.29 -19.18 -47.10
N LYS A 254 -10.74 -17.92 -47.06
CA LYS A 254 -11.84 -17.44 -47.90
C LYS A 254 -11.47 -17.49 -49.38
N GLU A 255 -10.24 -17.15 -49.74
CA GLU A 255 -9.74 -17.23 -51.12
C GLU A 255 -9.62 -18.67 -51.62
N THR A 256 -9.08 -19.59 -50.81
CA THR A 256 -9.00 -21.01 -51.20
C THR A 256 -10.39 -21.61 -51.41
N VAL A 257 -11.35 -21.27 -50.55
CA VAL A 257 -12.76 -21.66 -50.71
C VAL A 257 -13.35 -21.08 -52.01
N ARG A 258 -13.11 -19.80 -52.32
CA ARG A 258 -13.54 -19.17 -53.59
C ARG A 258 -12.96 -19.90 -54.80
N GLN A 259 -11.65 -20.20 -54.79
CA GLN A 259 -10.99 -20.94 -55.88
C GLN A 259 -11.56 -22.35 -56.04
N PHE A 260 -11.90 -23.03 -54.95
CA PHE A 260 -12.56 -24.34 -54.99
C PHE A 260 -13.93 -24.25 -55.68
N TYR A 261 -14.77 -23.27 -55.32
CA TYR A 261 -16.06 -23.07 -55.96
C TYR A 261 -15.94 -22.74 -57.45
N LEU A 262 -14.98 -21.90 -57.83
CA LEU A 262 -14.71 -21.60 -59.24
C LEU A 262 -14.28 -22.86 -60.02
N LYS A 263 -13.42 -23.70 -59.43
CA LYS A 263 -13.05 -24.99 -60.04
C LYS A 263 -14.26 -25.93 -60.18
N GLN A 264 -15.15 -25.95 -59.18
CA GLN A 264 -16.41 -26.69 -59.22
C GLN A 264 -17.31 -26.20 -60.36
N GLN A 265 -17.48 -24.89 -60.51
CA GLN A 265 -18.27 -24.29 -61.59
C GLN A 265 -17.70 -24.66 -62.96
N LYS A 266 -16.39 -24.48 -63.19
CA LYS A 266 -15.75 -24.87 -64.45
C LYS A 266 -15.94 -26.35 -64.78
N ARG A 267 -15.88 -27.24 -63.77
CA ARG A 267 -16.15 -28.67 -63.98
C ARG A 267 -17.60 -28.93 -64.42
N ARG A 268 -18.56 -28.20 -63.84
CA ARG A 268 -19.97 -28.28 -64.25
C ARG A 268 -20.14 -27.77 -65.68
N GLU A 269 -19.58 -26.61 -66.01
CA GLU A 269 -19.62 -26.03 -67.36
C GLU A 269 -19.02 -26.99 -68.41
N VAL A 270 -17.90 -27.65 -68.11
CA VAL A 270 -17.29 -28.64 -69.02
C VAL A 270 -18.19 -29.87 -69.20
N LEU A 271 -18.86 -30.33 -68.14
CA LEU A 271 -19.83 -31.43 -68.27
C LEU A 271 -21.04 -30.98 -69.10
N GLU A 272 -21.58 -29.79 -68.83
CA GLU A 272 -22.68 -29.22 -69.61
C GLU A 272 -22.30 -29.05 -71.09
N GLN A 273 -21.09 -28.60 -71.40
CA GLN A 273 -20.58 -28.50 -72.77
C GLN A 273 -20.50 -29.88 -73.44
N ARG A 274 -19.97 -30.90 -72.75
CA ARG A 274 -19.93 -32.28 -73.27
C ARG A 274 -21.33 -32.85 -73.51
N ASP A 275 -22.26 -32.57 -72.61
CA ASP A 275 -23.65 -33.00 -72.74
C ASP A 275 -24.33 -32.28 -73.91
N GLN A 276 -24.06 -30.98 -74.10
CA GLN A 276 -24.53 -30.19 -75.24
C GLN A 276 -23.95 -30.70 -76.57
N GLU A 277 -22.65 -30.99 -76.63
CA GLU A 277 -22.00 -31.57 -77.80
C GLU A 277 -22.59 -32.95 -78.14
N ARG A 278 -22.77 -33.81 -77.13
CA ARG A 278 -23.41 -35.12 -77.31
C ARG A 278 -24.84 -34.99 -77.81
N LEU A 279 -25.60 -34.03 -77.26
CA LEU A 279 -26.97 -33.75 -77.68
C LEU A 279 -27.02 -33.21 -79.11
N ALA A 280 -26.08 -32.33 -79.51
CA ALA A 280 -25.95 -31.85 -80.87
C ALA A 280 -25.61 -32.98 -81.85
N ASN A 281 -24.69 -33.87 -81.50
CA ASN A 281 -24.37 -35.07 -82.28
C ASN A 281 -25.57 -36.01 -82.43
N LEU A 282 -26.35 -36.21 -81.35
CA LEU A 282 -27.58 -37.00 -81.45
C LEU A 282 -28.60 -36.31 -82.36
N ARG A 283 -28.74 -34.97 -82.28
CA ARG A 283 -29.63 -34.21 -83.18
C ARG A 283 -29.21 -34.33 -84.64
N SER A 284 -27.91 -34.23 -84.96
CA SER A 284 -27.45 -34.38 -86.34
C SER A 284 -27.70 -35.79 -86.89
N VAL A 285 -27.50 -36.84 -86.08
CA VAL A 285 -27.88 -38.21 -86.45
C VAL A 285 -29.38 -38.34 -86.68
N MET A 286 -30.20 -37.76 -85.81
CA MET A 286 -31.66 -37.73 -85.98
C MET A 286 -32.08 -36.97 -87.25
N GLU A 287 -31.42 -35.86 -87.57
CA GLU A 287 -31.66 -35.10 -88.79
C GLU A 287 -31.26 -35.88 -90.04
N GLU A 288 -30.13 -36.59 -90.02
CA GLU A 288 -29.74 -37.48 -91.12
C GLU A 288 -30.72 -38.63 -91.30
N GLN A 289 -31.16 -39.26 -90.20
CA GLN A 289 -32.21 -40.28 -90.26
C GLN A 289 -33.51 -39.70 -90.81
N ALA A 290 -33.90 -38.49 -90.40
CA ALA A 290 -35.08 -37.81 -90.93
C ALA A 290 -34.97 -37.53 -92.44
N LYS A 291 -33.78 -37.19 -92.96
CA LYS A 291 -33.54 -37.05 -94.41
C LYS A 291 -33.69 -38.39 -95.15
N ARG A 292 -33.04 -39.45 -94.66
CA ARG A 292 -33.16 -40.81 -95.24
C ARG A 292 -34.61 -41.31 -95.20
N ASP A 293 -35.32 -41.04 -94.12
CA ASP A 293 -36.73 -41.39 -93.95
C ASP A 293 -37.63 -40.60 -94.91
N LYS A 294 -37.35 -39.30 -95.12
CA LYS A 294 -38.06 -38.46 -96.09
C LYS A 294 -37.87 -39.00 -97.52
N GLU A 295 -36.65 -39.34 -97.91
CA GLU A 295 -36.34 -39.96 -99.20
C GLU A 295 -37.06 -41.31 -99.37
N ARG A 296 -37.04 -42.16 -98.33
CA ARG A 296 -37.76 -43.45 -98.33
C ARG A 296 -39.26 -43.28 -98.48
N VAL A 297 -39.85 -42.28 -97.82
CA VAL A 297 -41.28 -41.97 -97.92
C VAL A 297 -41.63 -41.43 -99.30
N GLN A 298 -40.80 -40.53 -99.85
CA GLN A 298 -40.97 -40.02 -101.22
C GLN A 298 -40.91 -41.15 -102.25
N PHE A 299 -39.90 -42.02 -102.17
CA PHE A 299 -39.79 -43.20 -103.05
C PHE A 299 -41.03 -44.11 -102.97
N ARG A 300 -41.57 -44.34 -101.76
CA ARG A 300 -42.82 -45.11 -101.59
C ARG A 300 -44.04 -44.39 -102.15
N ALA A 301 -44.10 -43.06 -102.04
CA ALA A 301 -45.18 -42.25 -102.59
C ALA A 301 -45.16 -42.29 -104.13
N ASP A 302 -43.97 -42.18 -104.74
CA ASP A 302 -43.78 -42.25 -106.19
C ASP A 302 -44.12 -43.65 -106.73
N MET A 303 -43.70 -44.71 -106.03
CA MET A 303 -44.10 -46.10 -106.35
C MET A 303 -45.61 -46.30 -106.26
N LEU A 304 -46.29 -45.67 -105.30
CA LEU A 304 -47.74 -45.70 -105.20
C LEU A 304 -48.41 -44.92 -106.33
N GLN A 305 -47.84 -43.78 -106.76
CA GLN A 305 -48.32 -43.03 -107.91
C GLN A 305 -48.17 -43.83 -109.21
N GLN A 306 -47.03 -44.49 -109.43
CA GLN A 306 -46.85 -45.37 -110.60
C GLN A 306 -47.86 -46.51 -110.61
N ARG A 307 -48.11 -47.15 -109.46
CA ARG A 307 -49.16 -48.18 -109.35
C ARG A 307 -50.57 -47.65 -109.60
N ARG A 308 -50.85 -46.37 -109.36
CA ARG A 308 -52.15 -45.75 -109.72
C ARG A 308 -52.24 -45.56 -111.23
N LEU A 309 -51.22 -44.97 -111.84
CA LEU A 309 -51.15 -44.78 -113.30
C LEU A 309 -51.24 -46.12 -114.05
N ASP A 310 -50.56 -47.16 -113.58
CA ASP A 310 -50.66 -48.51 -114.16
C ASP A 310 -52.06 -49.11 -114.04
N ARG A 311 -52.81 -48.80 -112.96
CA ARG A 311 -54.22 -49.25 -112.82
C ARG A 311 -55.13 -48.49 -113.78
N GLU A 312 -54.96 -47.17 -113.88
CA GLU A 312 -55.72 -46.35 -114.83
C GLU A 312 -55.45 -46.80 -116.28
N ALA A 313 -54.20 -47.12 -116.63
CA ALA A 313 -53.86 -47.68 -117.94
C ALA A 313 -54.52 -49.03 -118.22
N ARG A 314 -54.54 -49.94 -117.23
CA ARG A 314 -55.23 -51.24 -117.33
C ARG A 314 -56.75 -51.11 -117.36
N GLU A 315 -57.31 -50.08 -116.74
CA GLU A 315 -58.74 -49.78 -116.83
C GLU A 315 -59.10 -49.28 -118.23
N LEU A 316 -58.27 -48.44 -118.84
CA LEU A 316 -58.41 -48.01 -120.22
C LEU A 316 -58.25 -49.17 -121.23
N GLU A 317 -57.31 -50.09 -121.00
CA GLU A 317 -57.18 -51.31 -121.82
C GLU A 317 -58.41 -52.22 -121.69
N ARG A 318 -58.93 -52.41 -120.47
CA ARG A 318 -60.17 -53.18 -120.27
C ARG A 318 -61.38 -52.55 -120.94
N GLN A 319 -61.50 -51.22 -120.92
CA GLN A 319 -62.56 -50.53 -121.66
C GLN A 319 -62.45 -50.76 -123.18
N ARG A 320 -61.23 -50.74 -123.74
CA ARG A 320 -61.00 -51.08 -125.15
C ARG A 320 -61.31 -52.54 -125.47
N GLU A 321 -60.93 -53.46 -124.59
CA GLU A 321 -61.23 -54.90 -124.73
C GLU A 321 -62.74 -55.20 -124.58
N GLU A 322 -63.47 -54.45 -123.74
CA GLU A 322 -64.93 -54.55 -123.62
C GLU A 322 -65.65 -53.99 -124.85
N GLU A 323 -65.17 -52.89 -125.44
CA GLU A 323 -65.62 -52.37 -126.73
C GLU A 323 -65.34 -53.36 -127.89
N GLU A 324 -64.21 -54.07 -127.86
CA GLU A 324 -63.91 -55.14 -128.83
C GLU A 324 -64.73 -56.42 -128.59
N ARG A 325 -65.04 -56.76 -127.33
CA ARG A 325 -65.88 -57.92 -126.97
C ARG A 325 -67.35 -57.70 -127.30
N GLN A 326 -67.89 -56.49 -127.22
CA GLN A 326 -69.27 -56.21 -127.66
C GLN A 326 -69.45 -56.36 -129.18
N ASN A 327 -68.37 -56.30 -129.96
CA ASN A 327 -68.40 -56.50 -131.42
C ASN A 327 -68.15 -57.96 -131.86
N ARG A 328 -67.96 -58.92 -130.93
CA ARG A 328 -67.58 -60.32 -131.26
C ARG A 328 -68.17 -61.38 -130.30
N LEU A 329 -69.49 -61.42 -130.13
CA LEU A 329 -70.16 -62.53 -129.44
C LEU A 329 -71.24 -63.18 -130.30
N GLU A 330 -70.81 -64.18 -131.08
CA GLU A 330 -71.59 -65.39 -131.37
C GLU A 330 -70.70 -66.63 -131.07
N VAL A 331 -71.24 -67.54 -130.26
CA VAL A 331 -70.83 -68.95 -129.98
C VAL A 331 -69.72 -69.19 -128.94
N GLY A 332 -70.06 -69.98 -127.90
CA GLY A 332 -69.18 -70.42 -126.81
C GLY A 332 -69.13 -71.95 -126.63
N VAL A 333 -68.24 -72.44 -125.74
CA VAL A 333 -68.16 -73.83 -125.24
C VAL A 333 -67.53 -73.86 -123.82
N VAL A 334 -67.97 -74.79 -122.96
CA VAL A 334 -67.60 -75.05 -121.55
C VAL A 334 -67.09 -76.49 -121.38
N ALA A 335 -66.18 -76.77 -120.41
CA ALA A 335 -65.87 -78.12 -119.90
C ALA A 335 -65.48 -78.12 -118.39
N GLU A 336 -65.73 -79.24 -117.70
CA GLU A 336 -65.88 -79.44 -116.24
C GLU A 336 -64.64 -79.97 -115.44
N ALA A 337 -64.79 -80.12 -114.11
CA ALA A 337 -63.75 -80.33 -113.07
C ALA A 337 -63.84 -81.67 -112.28
N ASP A 338 -62.75 -82.07 -111.59
CA ASP A 338 -62.58 -83.39 -110.91
C ASP A 338 -62.01 -83.27 -109.45
N PRO A 339 -62.62 -83.88 -108.40
CA PRO A 339 -62.36 -83.59 -106.97
C PRO A 339 -61.49 -84.54 -106.10
N GLU A 340 -60.82 -85.59 -106.61
CA GLU A 340 -60.10 -86.56 -105.72
C GLU A 340 -58.73 -86.10 -105.18
N ARG A 341 -58.16 -85.00 -105.68
CA ARG A 341 -56.80 -84.55 -105.31
C ARG A 341 -56.71 -83.88 -103.93
N MET A 342 -57.82 -83.69 -103.24
CA MET A 342 -57.90 -82.74 -102.11
C MET A 342 -57.61 -83.34 -100.72
N MET A 343 -57.41 -84.66 -100.57
CA MET A 343 -57.54 -85.33 -99.25
C MET A 343 -56.39 -86.29 -98.80
N ALA A 344 -55.12 -86.08 -99.19
CA ALA A 344 -54.00 -86.95 -98.75
C ALA A 344 -52.96 -86.27 -97.83
N ASP A 345 -52.55 -86.95 -96.74
CA ASP A 345 -51.56 -86.48 -95.73
C ASP A 345 -50.09 -86.74 -96.11
N THR A 346 -49.21 -85.82 -95.67
CA THR A 346 -47.80 -85.65 -96.15
C THR A 346 -46.69 -86.15 -95.21
N GLU A 347 -45.48 -86.28 -95.80
CA GLU A 347 -44.30 -87.05 -95.35
C GLU A 347 -43.66 -86.66 -94.01
N ALA A 348 -43.98 -85.50 -93.43
CA ALA A 348 -43.35 -84.99 -92.21
C ALA A 348 -43.62 -85.82 -90.93
N TRP A 349 -44.67 -86.66 -90.92
CA TRP A 349 -45.05 -87.47 -89.76
C TRP A 349 -44.20 -88.75 -89.60
N LYS A 350 -43.51 -89.22 -90.65
CA LYS A 350 -42.75 -90.49 -90.64
C LYS A 350 -41.37 -90.42 -89.95
N CYS A 351 -40.81 -89.24 -89.68
CA CYS A 351 -39.41 -89.08 -89.25
C CYS A 351 -39.13 -89.07 -87.72
N ARG A 352 -40.12 -89.26 -86.83
CA ARG A 352 -39.91 -89.12 -85.36
C ARG A 352 -39.45 -90.38 -84.60
N HIS A 353 -39.23 -91.53 -85.24
CA HIS A 353 -39.10 -92.82 -84.52
C HIS A 353 -37.72 -93.51 -84.49
N LEU A 354 -36.60 -92.88 -84.89
CA LEU A 354 -35.37 -93.65 -85.24
C LEU A 354 -34.08 -93.48 -84.42
N ASN A 355 -33.96 -92.67 -83.36
CA ASN A 355 -32.69 -92.59 -82.60
C ASN A 355 -32.89 -92.56 -81.07
N VAL A 356 -32.84 -93.72 -80.41
CA VAL A 356 -33.08 -93.88 -78.94
C VAL A 356 -31.91 -94.51 -78.16
N ASN A 357 -30.76 -94.86 -78.75
CA ASN A 357 -29.67 -95.50 -78.00
C ASN A 357 -28.41 -94.63 -77.91
N GLU A 358 -27.85 -94.50 -76.70
CA GLU A 358 -26.59 -93.84 -76.28
C GLU A 358 -26.61 -92.34 -75.90
N PHE A 359 -27.47 -91.95 -74.94
CA PHE A 359 -27.21 -90.74 -74.14
C PHE A 359 -27.37 -91.05 -72.65
N GLU A 360 -26.30 -91.61 -72.04
CA GLU A 360 -26.19 -91.66 -70.58
C GLU A 360 -25.90 -90.24 -70.05
N LEU A 361 -26.89 -89.61 -69.43
CA LEU A 361 -26.74 -88.31 -68.76
C LEU A 361 -25.77 -88.45 -67.57
N GLN A 362 -24.53 -88.00 -67.74
CA GLN A 362 -23.49 -88.05 -66.69
C GLN A 362 -23.84 -87.11 -65.52
N LYS A 363 -23.82 -87.64 -64.29
CA LYS A 363 -24.19 -86.92 -63.06
C LYS A 363 -23.04 -86.03 -62.55
N PRO A 364 -23.26 -84.72 -62.26
CA PRO A 364 -22.23 -83.82 -61.75
C PRO A 364 -21.87 -84.11 -60.27
N LEU A 365 -20.60 -83.93 -59.90
CA LEU A 365 -20.05 -84.18 -58.54
C LEU A 365 -20.48 -83.15 -57.49
N TYR A 366 -21.08 -82.04 -57.91
CA TYR A 366 -21.66 -81.03 -57.02
C TYR A 366 -22.86 -80.36 -57.68
N SER A 367 -23.75 -79.81 -56.84
CA SER A 367 -24.94 -79.10 -57.33
C SER A 367 -24.60 -77.68 -57.78
N ILE A 368 -24.98 -77.37 -59.02
CA ILE A 368 -24.85 -76.02 -59.60
C ILE A 368 -26.26 -75.45 -59.76
N ASN A 369 -26.52 -74.31 -59.11
CA ASN A 369 -27.83 -73.65 -59.13
C ASN A 369 -27.77 -72.40 -60.03
N THR A 370 -27.48 -72.60 -61.31
CA THR A 370 -27.40 -71.53 -62.32
C THR A 370 -28.29 -71.86 -63.53
N TYR A 371 -28.82 -70.84 -64.20
CA TYR A 371 -29.85 -71.01 -65.25
C TYR A 371 -29.33 -70.72 -66.67
N THR A 372 -28.05 -70.36 -66.84
CA THR A 372 -27.46 -70.01 -68.15
C THR A 372 -26.07 -70.64 -68.32
N ASP A 373 -25.78 -71.12 -69.53
CA ASP A 373 -24.52 -71.80 -69.86
C ASP A 373 -23.28 -70.93 -69.60
N THR A 374 -23.38 -69.63 -69.85
CA THR A 374 -22.29 -68.68 -69.57
C THR A 374 -21.94 -68.61 -68.08
N GLN A 375 -22.93 -68.80 -67.20
CA GLN A 375 -22.72 -68.83 -65.75
C GLN A 375 -22.05 -70.14 -65.32
N ILE A 376 -22.40 -71.26 -65.95
CA ILE A 376 -21.81 -72.58 -65.65
C ILE A 376 -20.32 -72.60 -65.98
N VAL A 377 -19.92 -72.13 -67.17
CA VAL A 377 -18.51 -72.13 -67.60
C VAL A 377 -17.65 -71.15 -66.79
N SER A 378 -18.28 -70.11 -66.23
CA SER A 378 -17.56 -69.13 -65.40
C SER A 378 -17.06 -69.69 -64.06
N ASP A 379 -17.69 -70.74 -63.52
CA ASP A 379 -17.27 -71.36 -62.26
C ASP A 379 -15.96 -72.17 -62.46
N PRO A 380 -14.87 -71.81 -61.76
CA PRO A 380 -13.59 -72.50 -61.89
C PRO A 380 -13.67 -73.98 -61.50
N ARG A 381 -14.61 -74.37 -60.63
CA ARG A 381 -14.82 -75.78 -60.24
C ARG A 381 -15.27 -76.64 -61.41
N VAL A 382 -15.98 -76.08 -62.40
CA VAL A 382 -16.46 -76.85 -63.57
C VAL A 382 -15.29 -77.24 -64.46
N ARG A 383 -14.35 -76.30 -64.67
CA ARG A 383 -13.13 -76.55 -65.45
C ARG A 383 -12.22 -77.58 -64.77
N VAL A 384 -12.07 -77.49 -63.45
CA VAL A 384 -11.27 -78.45 -62.68
C VAL A 384 -11.93 -79.82 -62.63
N GLU A 385 -13.26 -79.90 -62.52
CA GLU A 385 -14.00 -81.17 -62.55
C GLU A 385 -13.89 -81.87 -63.90
N GLN A 386 -14.00 -81.12 -65.01
CA GLN A 386 -13.79 -81.66 -66.36
C GLN A 386 -12.36 -82.20 -66.52
N ALA A 387 -11.34 -81.45 -66.08
CA ALA A 387 -9.95 -81.92 -66.11
C ALA A 387 -9.74 -83.19 -65.27
N LEU A 388 -10.39 -83.31 -64.11
CA LEU A 388 -10.32 -84.52 -63.28
C LEU A 388 -11.07 -85.72 -63.89
N ARG A 389 -12.10 -85.49 -64.71
CA ARG A 389 -12.79 -86.53 -65.50
C ARG A 389 -11.96 -87.01 -66.68
N GLU A 390 -11.32 -86.10 -67.42
CA GLU A 390 -10.43 -86.43 -68.53
C GLU A 390 -9.28 -87.35 -68.09
N VAL A 391 -8.79 -87.16 -66.87
CA VAL A 391 -7.72 -87.98 -66.26
C VAL A 391 -8.29 -89.20 -65.49
N GLY A 392 -9.62 -89.37 -65.45
CA GLY A 392 -10.29 -90.50 -64.79
C GLY A 392 -10.30 -90.45 -63.26
N LEU A 393 -9.75 -89.41 -62.63
CA LEU A 393 -9.58 -89.27 -61.17
C LEU A 393 -10.81 -88.71 -60.43
N HIS A 394 -11.94 -88.56 -61.13
CA HIS A 394 -13.19 -87.99 -60.63
C HIS A 394 -13.80 -88.67 -59.38
N GLN A 395 -13.46 -89.92 -59.08
CA GLN A 395 -13.92 -90.66 -57.88
C GLN A 395 -12.87 -90.73 -56.75
N SER A 396 -11.69 -90.13 -56.93
CA SER A 396 -10.60 -90.20 -55.94
C SER A 396 -10.80 -89.24 -54.75
N GLN A 397 -10.22 -89.58 -53.59
CA GLN A 397 -10.17 -88.66 -52.44
C GLN A 397 -9.42 -87.36 -52.77
N TYR A 398 -8.45 -87.41 -53.67
CA TYR A 398 -7.74 -86.24 -54.17
C TYR A 398 -8.66 -85.23 -54.87
N ALA A 399 -9.57 -85.70 -55.73
CA ALA A 399 -10.57 -84.84 -56.38
C ALA A 399 -11.49 -84.16 -55.35
N ARG A 400 -11.80 -84.84 -54.24
CA ARG A 400 -12.62 -84.32 -53.14
C ARG A 400 -11.94 -83.21 -52.36
N GLU A 401 -10.64 -83.34 -52.10
CA GLU A 401 -9.85 -82.30 -51.43
C GLU A 401 -9.68 -81.08 -52.33
N VAL A 402 -9.27 -81.28 -53.59
CA VAL A 402 -9.00 -80.17 -54.52
C VAL A 402 -10.27 -79.34 -54.79
N LEU A 403 -11.42 -79.98 -55.03
CA LEU A 403 -12.68 -79.24 -55.27
C LEU A 403 -13.23 -78.57 -54.01
N SER A 404 -12.83 -78.99 -52.81
CA SER A 404 -13.23 -78.35 -51.55
C SER A 404 -12.49 -77.03 -51.26
N VAL A 405 -11.26 -76.89 -51.78
CA VAL A 405 -10.42 -75.69 -51.57
C VAL A 405 -10.83 -74.55 -52.52
N ILE A 406 -11.44 -74.85 -53.65
CA ILE A 406 -11.79 -73.86 -54.67
C ILE A 406 -13.13 -73.20 -54.33
N GLU A 407 -13.10 -71.91 -54.04
CA GLU A 407 -14.30 -71.11 -53.79
C GLU A 407 -15.00 -70.69 -55.09
N PRO A 408 -16.34 -70.64 -55.12
CA PRO A 408 -17.07 -70.09 -56.26
C PRO A 408 -16.82 -68.57 -56.42
N PRO A 409 -16.97 -68.02 -57.64
CA PRO A 409 -16.68 -66.62 -57.93
C PRO A 409 -17.58 -65.62 -57.19
N LYS A 410 -18.70 -66.09 -56.63
CA LYS A 410 -19.53 -65.35 -55.67
C LYS A 410 -19.89 -66.28 -54.51
N PRO A 411 -19.73 -65.86 -53.24
CA PRO A 411 -20.16 -66.66 -52.11
C PRO A 411 -21.68 -66.85 -52.19
N PRO A 412 -22.19 -68.06 -51.90
CA PRO A 412 -23.62 -68.32 -51.99
C PRO A 412 -24.36 -67.52 -50.90
N ARG A 413 -25.62 -67.14 -51.18
CA ARG A 413 -26.47 -66.41 -50.23
C ARG A 413 -26.62 -67.22 -48.94
N ARG A 414 -26.79 -66.53 -47.80
CA ARG A 414 -26.84 -67.10 -46.43
C ARG A 414 -27.76 -68.33 -46.27
N ASP A 415 -28.83 -68.41 -47.06
CA ASP A 415 -29.83 -69.49 -46.99
C ASP A 415 -29.55 -70.68 -47.93
N THR A 416 -28.48 -70.62 -48.73
CA THR A 416 -28.09 -71.65 -49.70
C THR A 416 -26.66 -72.09 -49.41
N ARG A 417 -26.47 -73.24 -48.76
CA ARG A 417 -25.13 -73.85 -48.62
C ARG A 417 -24.90 -74.82 -49.78
N SER A 418 -23.81 -74.63 -50.53
CA SER A 418 -23.37 -75.63 -51.52
C SER A 418 -22.74 -76.81 -50.78
N ILE A 419 -23.50 -77.90 -50.65
CA ILE A 419 -23.00 -79.16 -50.06
C ILE A 419 -22.49 -80.03 -51.21
N LEU A 420 -21.22 -80.45 -51.15
CA LEU A 420 -20.67 -81.44 -52.09
C LEU A 420 -21.34 -82.79 -51.81
N LYS A 421 -22.06 -83.33 -52.80
CA LYS A 421 -22.70 -84.66 -52.72
C LYS A 421 -21.88 -85.61 -53.58
N PHE A 422 -21.17 -86.54 -52.94
CA PHE A 422 -20.42 -87.61 -53.60
C PHE A 422 -21.33 -88.81 -53.87
#